data_AF-Q98RL6-F1
#
_entry.id   AF-Q98RL6-F1
#
_cell.length_a   1.000
_cell.length_b   1.000
_cell.length_c   1.000
_cell.angle_alpha   90.00
_cell.angle_beta   90.00
_cell.angle_gamma   90.00
#
_symmetry.space_group_name_H-M   'P 1'
#
loop_
_entity.id
_entity.type
_entity.pdbx_description
1 polymer ?
#
loop_
_entity_poly.entity_id
_entity_poly.type
_entity_poly.pdbx_seq_one_letter_code
_entity_poly.pdbx_strand_id
1 'polypeptide(L)' 'MNVQIELENGYSCNGSIKKIDKFKNLTLSNVIITNLRGNLFKSYSKLFIKGRMIKMVRFV' A
#
# COMPACT_ATOMS: atom_id res chain seq x y z
N MET A 1 1.88 -1.98 -12.60
CA MET A 1 1.20 -3.11 -11.94
C MET A 1 0.43 -2.57 -10.75
N ASN A 2 -0.88 -2.78 -10.72
CA ASN A 2 -1.72 -2.31 -9.64
C ASN A 2 -1.75 -3.34 -8.51
N VAL A 3 -1.84 -2.85 -7.28
CA VAL A 3 -1.85 -3.68 -6.10
C VAL A 3 -2.79 -3.11 -5.05
N GLN A 4 -3.36 -4.02 -4.28
CA GLN A 4 -4.00 -3.76 -3.01
C GLN A 4 -3.12 -4.35 -1.91
N ILE A 5 -2.78 -3.53 -0.91
CA ILE A 5 -1.87 -3.89 0.18
C ILE A 5 -2.62 -3.76 1.48
N GLU A 6 -2.61 -4.81 2.28
CA GLU A 6 -3.07 -4.78 3.66
C GLU A 6 -1.86 -4.64 4.58
N LEU A 7 -1.91 -3.64 5.47
CA LEU A 7 -0.88 -3.37 6.45
C LEU A 7 -1.22 -4.03 7.80
N GLU A 8 -0.20 -4.34 8.60
CA GLU A 8 -0.35 -4.95 9.94
C GLU A 8 -1.21 -4.12 10.90
N ASN A 9 -1.25 -2.80 10.70
CA ASN A 9 -2.10 -1.89 11.48
C ASN A 9 -3.56 -1.82 10.96
N GLY A 10 -3.92 -2.67 10.01
CA GLY A 10 -5.25 -2.80 9.42
C GLY A 10 -5.58 -1.76 8.34
N TYR A 11 -4.67 -0.83 8.01
CA TYR A 11 -4.87 0.05 6.88
C TYR A 11 -4.70 -0.71 5.56
N SER A 12 -5.50 -0.34 4.57
CA SER A 12 -5.36 -0.81 3.20
C SER A 12 -4.81 0.29 2.31
N CYS A 13 -3.99 -0.08 1.33
CA CYS A 13 -3.44 0.84 0.33
C CYS A 13 -3.66 0.27 -1.06
N ASN A 14 -4.34 1.02 -1.93
CA ASN A 14 -4.49 0.69 -3.34
C ASN A 14 -3.58 1.60 -4.15
N GLY A 15 -2.80 1.08 -5.09
CA GLY A 15 -1.97 1.92 -5.94
C GLY A 15 -1.15 1.11 -6.93
N SER A 16 -0.23 1.78 -7.64
CA SER A 16 0.65 1.12 -8.60
C SER A 16 2.07 0.98 -8.04
N ILE A 17 2.64 -0.22 -8.10
CA ILE A 17 4.04 -0.44 -7.73
C ILE A 17 4.96 0.28 -8.71
N LYS A 18 5.88 1.08 -8.15
CA LYS A 18 6.99 1.70 -8.89
C LYS A 18 8.33 1.06 -8.59
N LYS A 19 8.56 0.61 -7.35
CA LYS A 19 9.81 -0.04 -6.95
C LYS A 19 9.56 -1.02 -5.82
N ILE A 20 10.29 -2.13 -5.86
CA ILE A 20 10.41 -3.12 -4.80
C ILE A 20 11.89 -3.29 -4.50
N ASP A 21 12.29 -3.30 -3.23
CA ASP A 21 13.66 -3.64 -2.83
C ASP A 21 13.78 -5.04 -2.22
N LYS A 22 15.01 -5.45 -1.88
CA LYS A 22 15.30 -6.77 -1.31
C LYS A 22 14.65 -7.01 0.06
N PHE A 23 14.25 -5.94 0.76
CA PHE A 23 13.55 -6.02 2.05
C PHE A 23 12.03 -5.97 1.89
N LYS A 24 11.53 -6.12 0.65
CA LYS A 24 10.11 -5.98 0.30
C LYS A 24 9.54 -4.61 0.64
N ASN A 25 10.38 -3.57 0.76
CA ASN A 25 9.86 -2.21 0.83
C ASN A 25 9.28 -1.84 -0.52
N LEU A 26 8.15 -1.13 -0.49
CA LEU A 26 7.40 -0.77 -1.68
C LEU A 26 7.35 0.74 -1.84
N THR A 27 7.62 1.21 -3.05
CA THR A 27 7.25 2.55 -3.48
C THR A 27 6.05 2.43 -4.39
N LEU A 28 4.95 3.06 -4.00
CA LEU A 28 3.71 3.11 -4.75
C LEU A 28 3.47 4.51 -5.31
N SER A 29 2.73 4.59 -6.41
CA SER A 29 2.17 5.83 -6.97
C SER A 29 0.66 5.76 -7.07
N ASN A 30 -0.02 6.92 -7.10
CA ASN A 30 -1.48 7.02 -7.22
C ASN A 30 -2.19 6.21 -6.14
N VAL A 31 -1.85 6.49 -4.89
CA VAL A 31 -2.22 5.66 -3.75
C VAL A 31 -3.47 6.18 -3.08
N ILE A 32 -4.41 5.29 -2.83
CA ILE A 32 -5.57 5.54 -1.97
C ILE A 32 -5.37 4.71 -0.72
N ILE A 33 -5.35 5.35 0.44
CA ILE A 33 -5.30 4.70 1.75
C ILE A 33 -6.71 4.64 2.31
N THR A 34 -7.09 3.47 2.82
CA THR A 34 -8.35 3.21 3.51
C THR A 34 -8.07 2.69 4.93
N ASN A 35 -8.79 3.20 5.93
CA ASN A 35 -8.69 2.64 7.29
C ASN A 35 -9.56 1.36 7.44
N LEU A 36 -9.36 0.62 8.54
CA LEU A 36 -10.13 -0.59 8.89
C LEU A 36 -11.66 -0.46 8.76
N ARG A 37 -12.18 0.76 9.00
CA ARG A 37 -13.62 1.03 8.99
C ARG A 37 -14.14 1.46 7.62
N GLY A 38 -13.29 1.58 6.59
CA GLY A 38 -13.70 2.03 5.26
C GLY A 38 -14.00 3.53 5.16
N ASN A 39 -13.69 4.33 6.19
CA ASN A 39 -14.18 5.71 6.32
C ASN A 39 -13.18 6.78 5.86
N LEU A 40 -11.89 6.46 5.88
CA LEU A 40 -10.84 7.43 5.59
C LEU A 40 -10.24 7.13 4.22
N PHE A 41 -10.58 7.92 3.21
CA PHE A 41 -9.97 7.85 1.88
C PHE A 41 -9.01 9.02 1.71
N LYS A 42 -7.71 8.77 1.87
CA LYS A 42 -6.68 9.76 1.56
C LYS A 42 -5.92 9.36 0.31
N SER A 43 -5.84 10.28 -0.64
CA SER A 43 -5.06 10.11 -1.86
C SER A 43 -3.67 10.69 -1.71
N TYR A 44 -2.66 9.95 -2.14
CA TYR A 44 -1.27 10.38 -2.18
C TYR A 44 -0.68 10.10 -3.57
N SER A 45 0.05 11.07 -4.12
CA SER A 45 0.75 10.88 -5.39
C SER A 45 1.83 9.78 -5.30
N LYS A 46 2.46 9.65 -4.13
CA LYS A 46 3.51 8.67 -3.83
C LYS A 46 3.42 8.20 -2.38
N LEU A 47 3.63 6.91 -2.14
CA LEU A 47 3.71 6.34 -0.80
C LEU A 47 4.90 5.38 -0.71
N PHE A 48 5.66 5.46 0.39
CA PHE A 48 6.67 4.48 0.74
C PHE A 48 6.16 3.60 1.90
N ILE A 49 6.21 2.29 1.72
CA ILE A 49 5.79 1.31 2.72
C ILE A 49 6.97 0.43 3.07
N LYS A 50 7.27 0.31 4.36
CA LYS A 50 8.29 -0.61 4.86
C LYS A 50 7.78 -2.05 4.76
N GLY A 51 8.60 -2.97 4.25
CA GLY A 51 8.21 -4.36 4.01
C GLY A 51 7.68 -5.06 5.26
N ARG A 52 8.27 -4.78 6.43
CA ARG A 52 7.81 -5.32 7.73
C ARG A 52 6.40 -4.90 8.15
N MET A 53 5.81 -3.89 7.50
CA MET A 53 4.45 -3.42 7.80
C MET A 53 3.40 -4.09 6.91
N ILE A 54 3.83 -4.85 5.91
CA ILE A 54 2.97 -5.47 4.92
C ILE A 54 2.53 -6.82 5.44
N LYS A 55 1.22 -6.96 5.65
CA LYS A 55 0.58 -8.23 6.00
C LYS A 55 0.30 -9.05 4.75
N MET A 56 -0.22 -8.41 3.70
CA MET A 56 -0.55 -9.07 2.44
C MET A 56 -0.46 -8.10 1.25
N VAL A 57 -0.09 -8.62 0.08
CA VAL A 57 -0.17 -7.92 -1.20
C VAL A 57 -1.04 -8.74 -2.15
N ARG A 58 -2.05 -8.10 -2.74
CA ARG A 58 -2.90 -8.64 -3.80
C ARG A 58 -2.62 -7.90 -5.10
N PHE A 59 -2.25 -8.64 -6.14
CA PHE A 59 -2.06 -8.10 -7.49
C PHE A 59 -3.42 -7.97 -8.19
N VAL A 60 -3.63 -6.85 -8.87
CA VAL A 60 -4.88 -6.49 -9.58
C VAL A 60 -4.54 -6.08 -11.01
#